data_AF-A0A7K0VTT2-F1
#
_entry.id   AF-A0A7K0VTT2-F1
#
_cell.length_a   1.000
_cell.length_b   1.000
_cell.length_c   1.000
_cell.angle_alpha   90.00
_cell.angle_beta   90.00
_cell.angle_gamma   90.00
#
_symmetry.space_group_name_H-M   'P 1'
#
loop_
_entity.id
_entity.type
_entity.pdbx_description
1 polymer ?
#
loop_
_entity_poly.entity_id
_entity_poly.type
_entity_poly.pdbx_seq_one_letter_code
_entity_poly.pdbx_strand_id
1 'polypeptide(L)'
;MTITHASNEEIIGRSEINDIEAILSVVNTDPNEVQHSVKGGGDTIFTWDYSLARPQLRKLYEKAKTGQWNGSTDLDWSTSVDIEKTITADQLLIGSGIDPSLYANTPLAKWNDKEWLEFGIESRRWTLSQFLHGEQGALICTAKIVETVPWYDAKLYASTQVVDEARHVEVFARYLDEKMGGMYPVNAH
;
A
#
# COMPACT_ATOMS: atom_id res chain seq x y z
N MET A 1 21.28 26.60 -13.54
CA MET A 1 20.47 25.43 -13.96
C MET A 1 19.09 25.94 -14.26
N THR A 2 18.67 25.89 -15.52
CA THR A 2 17.30 26.24 -15.91
C THR A 2 16.43 25.06 -15.51
N ILE A 3 15.52 25.25 -14.56
CA ILE A 3 14.53 24.22 -14.24
C ILE A 3 13.59 24.16 -15.43
N THR A 4 13.77 23.16 -16.29
CA THR A 4 12.78 22.83 -17.32
C THR A 4 11.67 22.08 -16.61
N HIS A 5 10.53 22.75 -16.41
CA HIS A 5 9.33 22.06 -15.96
C HIS A 5 8.86 21.14 -17.08
N ALA A 6 8.92 19.83 -16.84
CA ALA A 6 8.21 18.87 -17.68
C ALA A 6 6.71 19.17 -17.60
N SER A 7 6.02 19.03 -18.73
CA SER A 7 4.58 19.22 -18.81
C SER A 7 3.83 18.13 -18.03
N ASN A 8 2.57 18.38 -17.68
CA ASN A 8 1.72 17.34 -17.09
C ASN A 8 1.63 16.10 -18.00
N GLU A 9 1.57 16.30 -19.32
CA GLU A 9 1.56 15.20 -20.29
C GLU A 9 2.80 14.29 -20.13
N GLU A 10 3.97 14.89 -19.92
CA GLU A 10 5.23 14.15 -19.76
C GLU A 10 5.36 13.48 -18.38
N ILE A 11 4.80 14.09 -17.34
CA ILE A 11 4.93 13.59 -15.95
C ILE A 11 3.87 12.55 -15.63
N ILE A 12 2.61 12.81 -16.02
CA ILE A 12 1.43 12.04 -15.63
C ILE A 12 0.64 11.48 -16.81
N GLY A 13 1.08 11.68 -18.06
CA GLY A 13 0.41 11.14 -19.24
C GLY A 13 -0.91 11.80 -19.60
N ARG A 14 -1.19 12.99 -19.05
CA ARG A 14 -2.41 13.77 -19.33
C ARG A 14 -2.17 15.27 -19.18
N SER A 15 -2.95 16.07 -19.91
CA SER A 15 -2.75 17.53 -19.98
C SER A 15 -3.13 18.25 -18.69
N GLU A 16 -4.20 17.79 -18.02
CA GLU A 16 -4.72 18.38 -16.80
C GLU A 16 -4.71 17.39 -15.64
N ILE A 17 -4.41 17.88 -14.43
CA ILE A 17 -4.35 17.06 -13.22
C ILE A 17 -5.70 16.37 -12.94
N ASN A 18 -6.80 17.09 -13.18
CA ASN A 18 -8.17 16.65 -12.88
C ASN A 18 -8.97 16.30 -14.14
N ASP A 19 -8.31 15.86 -15.21
CA ASP A 19 -9.02 15.31 -16.37
C ASP A 19 -9.69 13.97 -15.99
N ILE A 20 -10.97 14.05 -15.63
CA ILE A 20 -11.74 12.91 -15.10
C ILE A 20 -11.86 11.81 -16.16
N GLU A 21 -12.05 12.15 -17.42
CA GLU A 21 -12.17 11.16 -18.50
C GLU A 21 -10.84 10.45 -18.70
N ALA A 22 -9.73 11.20 -18.75
CA ALA A 22 -8.39 10.61 -18.83
C ALA A 22 -8.08 9.73 -17.61
N ILE A 23 -8.44 10.17 -16.40
CA ILE A 23 -8.33 9.37 -15.17
C ILE A 23 -9.12 8.08 -15.35
N LEU A 24 -10.43 8.14 -15.55
CA LEU A 24 -11.29 6.96 -15.60
C LEU A 24 -10.99 6.03 -16.79
N SER A 25 -10.30 6.52 -17.81
CA SER A 25 -9.88 5.71 -18.97
C SER A 25 -8.67 4.81 -18.68
N VAL A 26 -7.91 5.06 -17.60
CA VAL A 26 -6.80 4.18 -17.23
C VAL A 26 -7.38 2.89 -16.68
N VAL A 27 -7.07 1.80 -17.36
CA VAL A 27 -7.43 0.46 -16.95
C VAL A 27 -6.17 -0.36 -16.78
N ASN A 28 -6.22 -1.39 -15.95
CA ASN A 28 -5.14 -2.37 -15.92
C ASN A 28 -4.98 -2.98 -17.29
N THR A 29 -3.78 -2.87 -17.85
CA THR A 29 -3.44 -3.41 -19.17
C THR A 29 -3.62 -4.93 -19.21
N ASP A 30 -3.31 -5.61 -18.10
CA ASP A 30 -3.62 -7.02 -17.87
C ASP A 30 -3.93 -7.24 -16.36
N PRO A 31 -5.19 -7.53 -15.99
CA PRO A 31 -5.58 -7.74 -14.59
C PRO A 31 -5.03 -9.06 -14.00
N ASN A 32 -4.48 -9.94 -14.84
CA ASN A 32 -3.84 -11.19 -14.42
C ASN A 32 -2.31 -11.11 -14.52
N GLU A 33 -1.74 -9.91 -14.74
CA GLU A 33 -0.30 -9.71 -14.78
C GLU A 33 0.30 -10.16 -13.43
N VAL A 34 1.15 -11.18 -13.48
CA VAL A 34 1.87 -11.68 -12.29
C VAL A 34 3.18 -10.94 -12.04
N GLN A 35 3.65 -10.15 -13.01
CA GLN A 35 4.88 -9.38 -12.92
C GLN A 35 4.80 -8.14 -13.80
N HIS A 36 4.98 -6.97 -13.18
CA HIS A 36 5.11 -5.70 -13.88
C HIS A 36 6.55 -5.17 -13.81
N SER A 37 7.12 -4.79 -14.95
CA SER A 37 8.51 -4.30 -15.01
C SER A 37 8.56 -2.78 -15.12
N VAL A 38 9.17 -2.12 -14.14
CA VAL A 38 9.46 -0.68 -14.14
C VAL A 38 10.95 -0.41 -14.28
N LYS A 39 11.31 0.67 -14.98
CA LYS A 39 12.72 1.07 -15.13
C LYS A 39 13.28 1.51 -13.79
N GLY A 40 14.43 0.93 -13.41
CA GLY A 40 15.05 1.17 -12.11
C GLY A 40 15.54 2.61 -11.89
N GLY A 41 16.28 3.18 -12.85
CA GLY A 41 16.82 4.54 -12.79
C GLY A 41 17.84 4.80 -11.67
N GLY A 42 18.78 5.73 -11.89
CA GLY A 42 19.74 6.20 -10.89
C GLY A 42 21.04 5.41 -10.78
N ASP A 43 22.00 6.00 -10.06
CA ASP A 43 23.31 5.40 -9.78
C ASP A 43 23.28 4.58 -8.48
N THR A 44 23.94 3.43 -8.47
CA THR A 44 24.22 2.69 -7.23
C THR A 44 25.39 3.37 -6.50
N ILE A 45 25.15 3.86 -5.28
CA ILE A 45 26.16 4.59 -4.51
C ILE A 45 26.77 3.72 -3.43
N PHE A 46 28.05 3.40 -3.58
CA PHE A 46 28.87 2.83 -2.52
C PHE A 46 29.65 3.93 -1.81
N THR A 47 29.65 3.91 -0.47
CA THR A 47 30.29 4.94 0.35
C THR A 47 31.31 4.31 1.29
N TRP A 48 32.48 4.94 1.41
CA TRP A 48 33.53 4.60 2.38
C TRP A 48 33.56 5.57 3.56
N ASP A 49 32.66 6.56 3.56
CA ASP A 49 32.48 7.46 4.70
C ASP A 49 31.49 6.84 5.70
N TYR A 50 32.05 6.22 6.74
CA TYR A 50 31.30 5.63 7.84
C TYR A 50 31.01 6.62 8.97
N SER A 51 31.18 7.93 8.74
CA SER A 51 30.83 8.95 9.72
C SER A 51 29.33 8.94 9.99
N LEU A 52 28.98 9.07 11.27
CA LEU A 52 27.60 9.10 11.73
C LEU A 52 27.11 10.55 11.83
N ALA A 53 27.07 11.25 10.70
CA ALA A 53 26.77 12.68 10.64
C ALA A 53 25.28 13.04 10.87
N ARG A 54 24.37 12.05 10.93
CA ARG A 54 22.92 12.25 11.02
C ARG A 54 22.34 11.57 12.27
N PRO A 55 22.50 12.17 13.47
CA PRO A 55 22.10 11.56 14.73
C PRO A 55 20.60 11.23 14.83
N GLN A 56 19.72 11.94 14.13
CA GLN A 56 18.28 11.67 14.11
C GLN A 56 17.96 10.33 13.44
N LEU A 57 18.61 10.03 12.30
CA LEU A 57 18.42 8.76 11.59
C LEU A 57 18.95 7.60 12.42
N ARG A 58 20.09 7.79 13.08
CA ARG A 58 20.64 6.81 14.02
C ARG A 58 19.72 6.54 15.20
N LYS A 59 19.07 7.55 15.76
CA LYS A 59 18.06 7.35 16.82
C LYS A 59 16.90 6.49 16.33
N LEU A 60 16.45 6.67 15.09
CA LEU A 60 15.41 5.83 14.49
C LEU A 60 15.91 4.41 14.24
N TYR A 61 17.12 4.25 13.71
CA TYR A 61 17.75 2.96 13.49
C TYR A 61 17.91 2.14 14.78
N GLU A 62 18.40 2.74 15.86
CA GLU A 62 18.51 2.05 17.16
C GLU A 62 17.15 1.62 17.71
N LYS A 63 16.14 2.49 17.59
CA LYS A 63 14.76 2.13 17.96
C LYS A 63 14.22 0.99 17.12
N ALA A 64 14.42 1.04 15.80
CA ALA A 64 13.93 0.03 14.88
C ALA A 64 14.53 -1.33 15.23
N LYS A 65 15.85 -1.44 15.43
CA LYS A 65 16.51 -2.69 15.85
C LYS A 65 15.89 -3.31 17.11
N THR A 66 15.53 -2.50 18.09
CA THR A 66 14.92 -2.99 19.34
C THR A 66 13.43 -3.27 19.23
N GLY A 67 12.74 -2.60 18.31
CA GLY A 67 11.28 -2.70 18.13
C GLY A 67 10.85 -3.65 17.02
N GLN A 68 11.78 -4.41 16.44
CA GLN A 68 11.45 -5.44 15.46
C GLN A 68 10.63 -6.55 16.11
N TRP A 69 9.64 -7.05 15.37
CA TRP A 69 8.80 -8.17 15.73
C TRP A 69 8.70 -9.13 14.54
N ASN A 70 8.36 -10.38 14.81
CA ASN A 70 8.26 -11.44 13.81
C ASN A 70 6.79 -11.71 13.49
N GLY A 71 6.40 -11.42 12.24
CA GLY A 71 5.05 -11.63 11.72
C GLY A 71 4.52 -13.04 11.92
N SER A 72 5.40 -14.04 11.82
CA SER A 72 5.04 -15.45 11.88
C SER A 72 4.89 -15.99 13.31
N THR A 73 5.57 -15.41 14.31
CA THR A 73 5.57 -15.92 15.70
C THR A 73 4.91 -15.01 16.71
N ASP A 74 4.93 -13.70 16.50
CA ASP A 74 4.46 -12.73 17.49
C ASP A 74 2.96 -12.42 17.32
N LEU A 75 2.36 -12.87 16.21
CA LEU A 75 0.91 -12.90 16.00
C LEU A 75 0.37 -14.31 16.19
N ASP A 76 -0.69 -14.43 16.98
CA ASP A 76 -1.42 -15.69 17.11
C ASP A 76 -2.38 -15.88 15.92
N TRP A 77 -1.85 -16.46 14.84
CA TRP A 77 -2.60 -16.78 13.63
C TRP A 77 -3.71 -17.82 13.83
N SER A 78 -3.74 -18.54 14.96
CA SER A 78 -4.85 -19.46 15.28
C SER A 78 -6.13 -18.72 15.64
N THR A 79 -6.03 -17.43 15.97
CA THR A 79 -7.19 -16.57 16.26
C THR A 79 -8.17 -16.57 15.10
N SER A 80 -9.43 -16.93 15.39
CA SER A 80 -10.52 -16.84 14.42
C SER A 80 -10.94 -15.39 14.22
N VAL A 81 -11.10 -14.97 12.96
CA VAL A 81 -11.60 -13.64 12.60
C VAL A 81 -13.01 -13.78 12.06
N ASP A 82 -13.97 -13.12 12.69
CA ASP A 82 -15.36 -13.04 12.24
C ASP A 82 -15.54 -11.72 11.47
N ILE A 83 -15.31 -11.78 10.16
CA ILE A 83 -15.32 -10.60 9.29
C ILE A 83 -16.72 -9.99 9.22
N GLU A 84 -17.76 -10.81 9.12
CA GLU A 84 -19.14 -10.34 9.07
C GLU A 84 -19.46 -9.50 10.29
N LYS A 85 -19.15 -10.03 11.49
CA LYS A 85 -19.36 -9.29 12.74
C LYS A 85 -18.57 -7.99 12.80
N THR A 86 -17.32 -7.98 12.34
CA THR A 86 -16.51 -6.75 12.29
C THR A 86 -17.13 -5.71 11.35
N ILE A 87 -17.52 -6.12 10.14
CA ILE A 87 -18.14 -5.22 9.15
C ILE A 87 -19.48 -4.69 9.64
N THR A 88 -20.33 -5.52 10.22
CA THR A 88 -21.60 -5.07 10.82
C THR A 88 -21.37 -4.08 11.95
N ALA A 89 -20.38 -4.32 12.82
CA ALA A 89 -20.04 -3.38 13.89
C ALA A 89 -19.55 -2.03 13.35
N ASP A 90 -18.70 -2.04 12.32
CA ASP A 90 -18.20 -0.83 11.66
C ASP A 90 -19.35 -0.05 10.99
N GLN A 91 -20.27 -0.73 10.30
CA GLN A 91 -21.45 -0.13 9.69
C GLN A 91 -22.41 0.48 10.72
N LEU A 92 -22.56 -0.14 11.89
CA LEU A 92 -23.40 0.41 12.96
C LEU A 92 -22.79 1.66 13.60
N LEU A 93 -21.45 1.74 13.68
CA LEU A 93 -20.76 2.88 14.27
C LEU A 93 -20.67 4.08 13.31
N ILE A 94 -20.41 3.81 12.03
CA ILE A 94 -20.06 4.82 11.02
C ILE A 94 -21.24 5.10 10.07
N GLY A 95 -22.28 4.25 10.09
CA GLY A 95 -23.31 4.18 9.06
C GLY A 95 -22.83 3.45 7.80
N SER A 96 -23.69 3.35 6.78
CA SER A 96 -23.31 2.84 5.45
C SER A 96 -22.27 3.72 4.73
N GLY A 97 -21.88 4.87 5.31
CA GLY A 97 -20.96 5.83 4.73
C GLY A 97 -21.53 6.63 3.55
N ILE A 98 -22.75 6.31 3.10
CA ILE A 98 -23.40 6.93 1.95
C ILE A 98 -24.85 7.26 2.32
N ASP A 99 -25.22 8.54 2.20
CA ASP A 99 -26.59 8.99 2.40
C ASP A 99 -27.52 8.28 1.39
N PRO A 100 -28.59 7.59 1.86
CA PRO A 100 -29.56 6.91 1.00
C PRO A 100 -30.13 7.76 -0.13
N SER A 101 -30.24 9.07 0.06
CA SER A 101 -30.71 9.99 -0.98
C SER A 101 -29.78 10.05 -2.20
N LEU A 102 -28.49 9.75 -2.02
CA LEU A 102 -27.49 9.77 -3.09
C LEU A 102 -27.63 8.59 -4.06
N TYR A 103 -28.23 7.48 -3.63
CA TYR A 103 -28.36 6.27 -4.45
C TYR A 103 -29.81 5.80 -4.66
N ALA A 104 -30.80 6.55 -4.17
CA ALA A 104 -32.23 6.21 -4.26
C ALA A 104 -32.73 5.94 -5.69
N ASN A 105 -32.15 6.60 -6.70
CA ASN A 105 -32.53 6.43 -8.11
C ASN A 105 -31.57 5.50 -8.89
N THR A 106 -30.81 4.66 -8.20
CA THR A 106 -29.82 3.73 -8.79
C THR A 106 -30.18 2.27 -8.46
N PRO A 107 -29.54 1.27 -9.09
CA PRO A 107 -29.73 -0.13 -8.72
C PRO A 107 -29.44 -0.44 -7.24
N LEU A 108 -28.59 0.35 -6.57
CA LEU A 108 -28.26 0.19 -5.15
C LEU A 108 -29.45 0.42 -4.23
N ALA A 109 -30.49 1.13 -4.67
CA ALA A 109 -31.72 1.29 -3.90
C ALA A 109 -32.45 -0.04 -3.60
N LYS A 110 -32.07 -1.12 -4.29
CA LYS A 110 -32.59 -2.48 -4.08
C LYS A 110 -31.80 -3.28 -3.04
N TRP A 111 -30.65 -2.78 -2.59
CA TRP A 111 -29.81 -3.46 -1.61
C TRP A 111 -30.44 -3.42 -0.22
N ASN A 112 -30.45 -4.57 0.44
CA ASN A 112 -30.76 -4.75 1.85
C ASN A 112 -29.47 -5.03 2.64
N ASP A 113 -29.61 -5.33 3.93
CA ASP A 113 -28.49 -5.55 4.85
C ASP A 113 -27.50 -6.61 4.33
N LYS A 114 -28.00 -7.63 3.62
CA LYS A 114 -27.15 -8.68 3.05
C LYS A 114 -26.22 -8.13 1.96
N GLU A 115 -26.74 -7.40 0.98
CA GLU A 115 -25.89 -6.86 -0.10
C GLU A 115 -24.91 -5.80 0.45
N TRP A 116 -25.34 -5.01 1.44
CA TRP A 116 -24.45 -4.05 2.10
C TRP A 116 -23.35 -4.72 2.93
N LEU A 117 -23.66 -5.84 3.59
CA LEU A 117 -22.67 -6.64 4.30
C LEU A 117 -21.64 -7.24 3.33
N GLU A 118 -22.12 -7.86 2.25
CA GLU A 118 -21.26 -8.45 1.21
C GLU A 118 -20.35 -7.38 0.58
N PHE A 119 -20.90 -6.21 0.25
CA PHE A 119 -20.11 -5.08 -0.22
C PHE A 119 -19.05 -4.63 0.80
N GLY A 120 -19.39 -4.59 2.09
CA GLY A 120 -18.42 -4.24 3.14
C GLY A 120 -17.28 -5.24 3.26
N ILE A 121 -17.57 -6.54 3.14
CA ILE A 121 -16.56 -7.61 3.16
C ILE A 121 -15.63 -7.47 1.96
N GLU A 122 -16.19 -7.32 0.74
CA GLU A 122 -15.40 -7.20 -0.47
C GLU A 122 -14.61 -5.89 -0.51
N SER A 123 -15.18 -4.79 -0.02
CA SER A 123 -14.49 -3.50 0.15
C SER A 123 -13.30 -3.62 1.10
N ARG A 124 -13.44 -4.36 2.21
CA ARG A 124 -12.34 -4.61 3.14
C ARG A 124 -11.26 -5.48 2.51
N ARG A 125 -11.64 -6.57 1.83
CA ARG A 125 -10.69 -7.44 1.11
C ARG A 125 -9.93 -6.65 0.04
N TRP A 126 -10.64 -5.84 -0.74
CA TRP A 126 -10.05 -4.97 -1.75
C TRP A 126 -9.07 -3.96 -1.14
N THR A 127 -9.47 -3.26 -0.08
CA THR A 127 -8.61 -2.27 0.61
C THR A 127 -7.33 -2.90 1.14
N LEU A 128 -7.43 -4.05 1.82
CA LEU A 128 -6.26 -4.78 2.32
C LEU A 128 -5.36 -5.29 1.18
N SER A 129 -5.95 -5.67 0.05
CA SER A 129 -5.18 -6.04 -1.15
C SER A 129 -4.40 -4.85 -1.70
N GLN A 130 -5.00 -3.65 -1.76
CA GLN A 130 -4.28 -2.46 -2.20
C GLN A 130 -3.18 -2.05 -1.22
N PHE A 131 -3.38 -2.23 0.10
CA PHE A 131 -2.29 -2.07 1.06
C PHE A 131 -1.17 -3.05 0.80
N LEU A 132 -1.43 -4.35 0.63
CA LEU A 132 -0.41 -5.33 0.27
C LEU A 132 0.44 -4.88 -0.94
N HIS A 133 -0.21 -4.45 -2.03
CA HIS A 133 0.49 -3.98 -3.24
C HIS A 133 1.29 -2.70 -2.97
N GLY A 134 0.73 -1.77 -2.18
CA GLY A 134 1.42 -0.57 -1.72
C GLY A 134 2.67 -0.87 -0.89
N GLU A 135 2.58 -1.82 0.04
CA GLU A 135 3.71 -2.27 0.87
C GLU A 135 4.80 -2.92 0.02
N GLN A 136 4.43 -3.68 -1.03
CA GLN A 136 5.41 -4.21 -1.99
C GLN A 136 6.11 -3.08 -2.76
N GLY A 137 5.38 -2.03 -3.14
CA GLY A 137 5.96 -0.82 -3.73
C GLY A 137 6.90 -0.10 -2.75
N ALA A 138 6.48 0.05 -1.49
CA ALA A 138 7.28 0.67 -0.43
C ALA A 138 8.56 -0.11 -0.15
N LEU A 139 8.51 -1.45 -0.14
CA LEU A 139 9.66 -2.34 -0.05
C LEU A 139 10.70 -2.04 -1.14
N ILE A 140 10.25 -1.90 -2.39
CA ILE A 140 11.14 -1.59 -3.52
C ILE A 140 11.70 -0.16 -3.38
N CYS A 141 10.86 0.81 -3.01
CA CYS A 141 11.27 2.20 -2.80
C CYS A 141 12.32 2.33 -1.68
N THR A 142 12.14 1.65 -0.56
CA THR A 142 13.09 1.66 0.56
C THR A 142 14.40 0.98 0.19
N ALA A 143 14.37 -0.11 -0.58
CA ALA A 143 15.57 -0.73 -1.14
C ALA A 143 16.34 0.25 -2.06
N LYS A 144 15.63 1.03 -2.88
CA LYS A 144 16.23 2.08 -3.70
C LYS A 144 16.87 3.20 -2.88
N ILE A 145 16.32 3.54 -1.72
CA ILE A 145 16.96 4.50 -0.80
C ILE A 145 18.29 3.91 -0.31
N VAL A 146 18.32 2.65 0.11
CA VAL A 146 19.57 1.96 0.50
C VAL A 146 20.60 2.00 -0.62
N GLU A 147 20.16 1.80 -1.87
CA GLU A 147 21.02 1.80 -3.05
C GLU A 147 21.61 3.19 -3.37
N THR A 148 20.78 4.24 -3.34
CA THR A 148 21.09 5.53 -3.97
C THR A 148 21.54 6.63 -3.01
N VAL A 149 21.28 6.52 -1.69
CA VAL A 149 21.72 7.60 -0.77
C VAL A 149 23.22 7.51 -0.47
N PRO A 150 23.96 8.64 -0.38
CA PRO A 150 25.39 8.63 -0.11
C PRO A 150 25.77 8.50 1.37
N TRP A 151 24.82 8.72 2.29
CA TRP A 151 25.09 8.77 3.73
C TRP A 151 24.95 7.42 4.41
N TYR A 152 25.97 7.01 5.17
CA TYR A 152 25.97 5.74 5.90
C TYR A 152 24.80 5.60 6.88
N ASP A 153 24.53 6.61 7.72
CA ASP A 153 23.37 6.61 8.64
C ASP A 153 22.03 6.38 7.92
N ALA A 154 21.88 6.93 6.71
CA ALA A 154 20.65 6.80 5.93
C ALA A 154 20.49 5.39 5.37
N LYS A 155 21.59 4.77 4.89
CA LYS A 155 21.56 3.37 4.45
C LYS A 155 21.20 2.42 5.60
N LEU A 156 21.76 2.63 6.79
CA LEU A 156 21.43 1.85 7.99
C LEU A 156 19.94 1.95 8.34
N TYR A 157 19.42 3.17 8.46
CA TYR A 157 18.00 3.34 8.79
C TYR A 157 17.06 2.85 7.67
N ALA A 158 17.36 3.13 6.40
CA ALA A 158 16.56 2.63 5.29
C ALA A 158 16.53 1.09 5.25
N SER A 159 17.62 0.41 5.62
CA SER A 159 17.64 -1.05 5.70
C SER A 159 16.65 -1.63 6.71
N THR A 160 16.36 -0.91 7.81
CA THR A 160 15.31 -1.36 8.74
C THR A 160 13.93 -1.17 8.15
N GLN A 161 13.72 -0.14 7.32
CA GLN A 161 12.46 0.04 6.61
C GLN A 161 12.25 -1.05 5.55
N VAL A 162 13.31 -1.47 4.84
CA VAL A 162 13.23 -2.63 3.93
C VAL A 162 12.70 -3.88 4.66
N VAL A 163 13.19 -4.15 5.87
CA VAL A 163 12.69 -5.27 6.69
C VAL A 163 11.25 -5.04 7.14
N ASP A 164 10.90 -3.83 7.55
CA ASP A 164 9.53 -3.49 7.98
C ASP A 164 8.52 -3.68 6.84
N GLU A 165 8.79 -3.17 5.64
CA GLU A 165 7.87 -3.32 4.51
C GLU A 165 7.81 -4.76 4.00
N ALA A 166 8.93 -5.51 4.07
CA ALA A 166 8.90 -6.95 3.79
C ALA A 166 7.98 -7.70 4.77
N ARG A 167 8.02 -7.35 6.05
CA ARG A 167 7.14 -7.90 7.08
C ARG A 167 5.68 -7.48 6.85
N HIS A 168 5.40 -6.25 6.42
CA HIS A 168 4.04 -5.83 6.06
C HIS A 168 3.50 -6.65 4.90
N VAL A 169 4.29 -6.84 3.83
CA VAL A 169 3.93 -7.71 2.71
C VAL A 169 3.62 -9.14 3.17
N GLU A 170 4.49 -9.74 3.99
CA GLU A 170 4.28 -11.08 4.55
C GLU A 170 2.96 -11.18 5.32
N VAL A 171 2.72 -10.25 6.26
CA VAL A 171 1.55 -10.28 7.14
C VAL A 171 0.27 -10.03 6.35
N PHE A 172 0.23 -9.05 5.45
CA PHE A 172 -0.97 -8.78 4.65
C PHE A 172 -1.29 -9.91 3.68
N ALA A 173 -0.28 -10.47 3.01
CA ALA A 173 -0.47 -11.60 2.10
C ALA A 173 -1.06 -12.82 2.84
N ARG A 174 -0.48 -13.17 3.99
CA ARG A 174 -0.96 -14.27 4.82
C ARG A 174 -2.37 -14.03 5.37
N TYR A 175 -2.66 -12.80 5.82
CA TYR A 175 -3.99 -12.46 6.33
C TYR A 175 -5.06 -12.52 5.23
N LEU A 176 -4.75 -12.03 4.03
CA LEU A 176 -5.66 -12.11 2.89
C LEU A 176 -5.97 -13.57 2.53
N ASP A 177 -4.95 -14.43 2.47
CA ASP A 177 -5.10 -15.84 2.15
C ASP A 177 -5.85 -16.62 3.25
N GLU A 178 -5.34 -16.59 4.49
CA GLU A 178 -5.86 -17.42 5.58
C GLU A 178 -7.18 -16.94 6.18
N LYS A 179 -7.45 -15.63 6.15
CA LYS A 179 -8.59 -15.02 6.86
C LYS A 179 -9.61 -14.41 5.92
N MET A 180 -9.19 -13.78 4.84
CA MET A 180 -10.11 -13.08 3.93
C MET A 180 -10.53 -13.93 2.73
N GLY A 181 -9.95 -15.10 2.48
CA GLY A 181 -10.31 -15.97 1.35
C GLY A 181 -9.72 -15.53 0.00
N GLY A 182 -8.65 -14.74 0.02
CA GLY A 182 -7.90 -14.32 -1.16
C GLY A 182 -7.73 -12.81 -1.28
N MET A 183 -7.09 -12.39 -2.37
CA MET A 183 -6.75 -11.00 -2.66
C MET A 183 -7.29 -10.55 -4.02
N TYR A 184 -7.46 -9.24 -4.16
CA TYR A 184 -7.75 -8.59 -5.43
C TYR A 184 -6.46 -8.15 -6.14
N PRO A 185 -6.48 -8.05 -7.49
CA PRO A 185 -5.38 -7.46 -8.25
C PRO A 185 -5.08 -6.01 -7.84
N VAL A 186 -3.89 -5.54 -8.20
CA VAL A 186 -3.54 -4.12 -8.04
C VAL A 186 -4.53 -3.25 -8.82
N ASN A 187 -4.95 -2.12 -8.27
CA ASN A 187 -5.80 -1.19 -9.00
C ASN A 187 -4.96 -0.33 -9.97
N ALA A 188 -5.57 0.10 -11.07
CA ALA A 188 -5.00 1.11 -11.96
C ALA A 188 -5.02 2.53 -11.32
N HIS A 189 -5.80 2.70 -10.25
CA HIS A 189 -6.04 3.95 -9.52
C HIS A 189 -5.84 3.83 -8.02
#